data_AF-A0A8X6F596-F1
#
_entry.id   AF-A0A8X6F596-F1
#
_cell.length_a   1.000
_cell.length_b   1.000
_cell.length_c   1.000
_cell.angle_alpha   90.00
_cell.angle_beta   90.00
_cell.angle_gamma   90.00
#
_symmetry.space_group_name_H-M   'P 1'
#
loop_
_entity.id
_entity.type
_entity.pdbx_description
1 polymer ?
#
loop_
_entity_poly.entity_id
_entity_poly.type
_entity_poly.pdbx_seq_one_letter_code
_entity_poly.pdbx_strand_id
1 'polypeptide(L)'
;NGVVSALPNLIEAFTAVVASWMADKLLASKKLQITTIRKLMNSIAFYVTGLCVLPIAFIGCKPIIIVVLLTLAMSINGFIYSGFNVVHVDMSPEFAGTLMGITNCIANLPGFLAPSFVGWIVQDGHTLNNWGTIFITTSVIFFVSGTVFNLFCTADLQPWGTNSQPSNDPSTVVERKKTTTESHENEGFEL
;
A
#
# COMPACT_ATOMS: atom_id res chain seq x y z
N ASN A 1 -9.23 -23.46 16.92
CA ASN A 1 -8.26 -22.35 16.82
C ASN A 1 -7.84 -22.00 15.38
N GLY A 2 -7.55 -22.97 14.50
CA GLY A 2 -7.13 -22.65 13.11
C GLY A 2 -8.14 -21.85 12.28
N VAL A 3 -9.45 -22.14 12.39
CA VAL A 3 -10.49 -21.41 11.64
C VAL A 3 -10.54 -19.93 12.02
N VAL A 4 -10.41 -19.61 13.32
CA VAL A 4 -10.46 -18.22 13.81
C VAL A 4 -9.23 -17.42 13.37
N SER A 5 -8.07 -18.05 13.29
CA SER A 5 -6.83 -17.42 12.78
C SER A 5 -6.79 -17.27 11.25
N ALA A 6 -7.52 -18.13 10.52
CA ALA A 6 -7.62 -18.05 9.07
C ALA A 6 -8.57 -16.93 8.62
N LEU A 7 -9.57 -16.55 9.44
CA LEU A 7 -10.58 -15.55 9.08
C LEU A 7 -9.98 -14.19 8.68
N PRO A 8 -9.09 -13.55 9.46
CA PRO A 8 -8.53 -12.26 9.08
C PRO A 8 -7.75 -12.33 7.76
N ASN A 9 -6.95 -13.38 7.58
CA ASN A 9 -6.14 -13.59 6.38
C ASN A 9 -7.02 -13.81 5.13
N LEU A 10 -8.12 -14.57 5.26
CA LEU A 10 -9.07 -14.78 4.17
C LEU A 10 -9.82 -13.49 3.81
N ILE A 11 -10.24 -12.72 4.80
CA ILE A 11 -10.91 -11.43 4.59
C ILE A 11 -9.94 -10.44 3.93
N GLU A 12 -8.70 -10.36 4.40
CA GLU A 12 -7.65 -9.55 3.80
C GLU A 12 -7.39 -9.93 2.33
N ALA A 13 -7.30 -11.22 2.01
CA ALA A 13 -7.14 -11.69 0.64
C ALA A 13 -8.33 -11.27 -0.25
N PHE A 14 -9.55 -11.44 0.23
CA PHE A 14 -10.74 -11.00 -0.51
C PHE A 14 -10.75 -9.48 -0.72
N THR A 15 -10.43 -8.70 0.31
CA THR A 15 -10.35 -7.24 0.22
C THR A 15 -9.25 -6.79 -0.73
N ALA A 16 -8.09 -7.46 -0.74
CA ALA A 16 -7.01 -7.17 -1.67
C ALA A 16 -7.42 -7.38 -3.13
N VAL A 17 -8.20 -8.44 -3.43
CA VAL A 17 -8.76 -8.67 -4.78
C VAL A 17 -9.73 -7.56 -5.18
N VAL A 18 -10.65 -7.19 -4.28
CA VAL A 18 -11.61 -6.09 -4.55
C VAL A 18 -10.89 -4.76 -4.74
N ALA A 19 -9.90 -4.46 -3.90
CA ALA A 19 -9.07 -3.27 -4.00
C ALA A 19 -8.33 -3.20 -5.34
N SER A 20 -7.76 -4.33 -5.77
CA SER A 20 -7.06 -4.44 -7.05
C SER A 20 -8.01 -4.19 -8.22
N TRP A 21 -9.20 -4.81 -8.21
CA TRP A 21 -10.23 -4.57 -9.22
C TRP A 21 -10.68 -3.10 -9.28
N MET A 22 -10.84 -2.45 -8.11
CA MET A 22 -11.16 -1.03 -8.04
C MET A 22 -10.04 -0.14 -8.60
N ALA A 23 -8.78 -0.45 -8.28
CA ALA A 23 -7.63 0.26 -8.80
C ALA A 23 -7.52 0.12 -10.32
N ASP A 24 -7.73 -1.09 -10.86
CA ASP A 24 -7.70 -1.36 -12.29
C ASP A 24 -8.83 -0.64 -13.03
N LYS A 25 -10.04 -0.58 -12.44
CA LYS A 25 -11.17 0.20 -12.96
C LYS A 25 -10.85 1.70 -13.01
N LEU A 26 -10.24 2.24 -11.96
CA LEU A 26 -9.83 3.65 -11.92
C LEU A 26 -8.73 3.94 -12.95
N LEU A 27 -7.80 3.01 -13.12
CA LEU A 27 -6.74 3.12 -14.12
C LEU A 27 -7.30 3.06 -15.55
N ALA A 28 -8.23 2.14 -15.81
CA ALA A 28 -8.93 2.01 -17.09
C ALA A 28 -9.74 3.26 -17.46
N SER A 29 -10.18 4.05 -16.47
CA SER A 29 -10.86 5.31 -16.73
C SER A 29 -9.99 6.37 -17.40
N LYS A 30 -8.64 6.24 -17.39
CA LYS A 30 -7.65 7.21 -17.94
C LYS A 30 -7.80 8.68 -17.46
N LYS A 31 -8.66 8.94 -16.48
CA LYS A 31 -8.93 10.30 -15.95
C LYS A 31 -7.94 10.74 -14.87
N LEU A 32 -7.16 9.81 -14.32
CA LEU A 32 -6.25 10.05 -13.21
C LEU A 32 -4.88 9.47 -13.52
N GLN A 33 -3.82 10.15 -13.08
CA GLN A 33 -2.46 9.62 -13.14
C GLN A 33 -2.32 8.38 -12.25
N ILE A 34 -1.50 7.43 -12.68
CA ILE A 34 -1.17 6.21 -11.93
C ILE A 34 -0.69 6.58 -10.52
N THR A 35 0.20 7.56 -10.42
CA THR A 35 0.71 8.10 -9.16
C THR A 35 -0.41 8.54 -8.20
N THR A 36 -1.42 9.25 -8.68
CA THR A 36 -2.55 9.71 -7.86
C THR A 36 -3.43 8.55 -7.38
N ILE A 37 -3.69 7.57 -8.25
CA ILE A 37 -4.47 6.37 -7.89
C ILE A 37 -3.73 5.57 -6.81
N ARG A 38 -2.42 5.35 -6.98
CA ARG A 38 -1.60 4.61 -6.01
C ARG A 38 -1.50 5.34 -4.66
N LYS A 39 -1.34 6.67 -4.68
CA LYS A 39 -1.40 7.51 -3.47
C LYS A 39 -2.74 7.41 -2.76
N LEU A 40 -3.85 7.46 -3.50
CA LEU A 40 -5.19 7.37 -2.93
C LEU A 40 -5.43 5.99 -2.27
N MET A 41 -5.07 4.90 -2.96
CA MET A 41 -5.23 3.55 -2.43
C MET A 41 -4.41 3.33 -1.16
N ASN A 42 -3.13 3.75 -1.16
CA ASN A 42 -2.30 3.65 0.04
C ASN A 42 -2.80 4.57 1.15
N SER A 43 -3.24 5.79 0.83
CA SER A 43 -3.83 6.71 1.82
C SER A 43 -5.01 6.08 2.54
N ILE A 44 -5.94 5.48 1.80
CA ILE A 44 -7.10 4.81 2.39
C ILE A 44 -6.63 3.68 3.29
N ALA A 45 -5.68 2.86 2.84
CA ALA A 45 -5.14 1.78 3.66
C ALA A 45 -4.53 2.30 4.98
N PHE A 46 -3.55 3.21 4.91
CA PHE A 46 -2.84 3.70 6.09
C PHE A 46 -3.74 4.50 7.04
N TYR A 47 -4.53 5.45 6.52
CA TYR A 47 -5.34 6.33 7.38
C TYR A 47 -6.54 5.61 7.98
N VAL A 48 -7.23 4.77 7.22
CA VAL A 48 -8.40 4.05 7.74
C VAL A 48 -7.96 2.96 8.70
N THR A 49 -6.89 2.20 8.41
CA THR A 49 -6.32 1.25 9.36
C THR A 49 -5.85 1.95 10.64
N GLY A 50 -5.16 3.09 10.53
CA GLY A 50 -4.75 3.91 11.69
C GLY A 50 -5.93 4.37 12.54
N LEU A 51 -7.03 4.81 11.90
CA LEU A 51 -8.26 5.25 12.57
C LEU A 51 -9.03 4.08 13.20
N CYS A 52 -8.98 2.88 12.62
CA CYS A 52 -9.61 1.69 13.19
C CYS A 52 -8.83 1.14 14.39
N VAL A 53 -7.50 1.27 14.40
CA VAL A 53 -6.65 0.79 15.50
C VAL A 53 -6.65 1.76 16.69
N LEU A 54 -6.73 3.07 16.45
CA LEU A 54 -6.74 4.08 17.51
C LEU A 54 -7.77 3.85 18.64
N PRO A 55 -9.07 3.61 18.37
CA PRO A 55 -10.07 3.39 19.41
C PRO A 55 -9.83 2.12 20.23
N ILE A 56 -9.08 1.15 19.71
CA ILE A 56 -8.74 -0.10 20.43
C ILE A 56 -7.98 0.22 21.72
N ALA A 57 -7.15 1.25 21.73
CA ALA A 57 -6.40 1.67 22.91
C ALA A 57 -7.30 2.13 24.07
N PHE A 58 -8.54 2.54 23.77
CA PHE A 58 -9.50 3.08 24.74
C PHE A 58 -10.63 2.09 25.05
N ILE A 59 -10.79 1.06 24.22
CA ILE A 59 -11.76 -0.01 24.45
C ILE A 59 -11.18 -0.95 25.52
N GLY A 60 -11.73 -0.89 26.73
CA GLY A 60 -11.33 -1.73 27.87
C GLY A 60 -11.67 -3.23 27.70
N CYS A 61 -12.29 -3.85 28.71
CA CYS A 61 -12.58 -5.29 28.73
C CYS A 61 -13.71 -5.75 27.77
N LYS A 62 -13.64 -5.43 26.48
CA LYS A 62 -14.60 -5.88 25.45
C LYS A 62 -13.87 -6.60 24.31
N PRO A 63 -13.44 -7.85 24.51
CA PRO A 63 -12.58 -8.57 23.56
C PRO A 63 -13.24 -8.76 22.18
N ILE A 64 -14.56 -8.93 22.12
CA ILE A 64 -15.29 -9.09 20.85
C ILE A 64 -15.15 -7.84 19.97
N ILE A 65 -15.29 -6.65 20.55
CA ILE A 65 -15.20 -5.38 19.80
C ILE A 65 -13.76 -5.20 19.29
N ILE A 66 -12.77 -5.49 20.13
CA ILE A 66 -11.35 -5.41 19.78
C ILE A 66 -11.04 -6.31 18.58
N VAL A 67 -11.49 -7.57 18.62
CA VAL A 67 -11.27 -8.54 17.53
C VAL A 67 -11.94 -8.07 16.23
N VAL A 68 -13.17 -7.54 16.29
CA VAL A 68 -13.86 -7.03 15.09
C VAL A 68 -13.12 -5.83 14.50
N LEU A 69 -12.70 -4.86 15.33
CA LEU A 69 -11.93 -3.70 14.86
C LEU A 69 -10.58 -4.09 14.28
N LEU A 70 -9.84 -5.01 14.91
CA LEU A 70 -8.58 -5.53 14.37
C LEU A 70 -8.79 -6.24 13.04
N THR A 71 -9.83 -7.07 12.93
CA THR A 71 -10.15 -7.78 11.69
C THR A 71 -10.47 -6.80 10.56
N LEU A 72 -11.24 -5.76 10.87
CA LEU A 72 -11.58 -4.71 9.91
C LEU A 72 -10.35 -3.86 9.53
N ALA A 73 -9.47 -3.57 10.49
CA ALA A 73 -8.21 -2.88 10.25
C ALA A 73 -7.27 -3.70 9.33
N MET A 74 -7.15 -5.01 9.55
CA MET A 74 -6.36 -5.91 8.69
C MET A 74 -6.96 -6.05 7.29
N SER A 75 -8.29 -6.15 7.20
CA SER A 75 -9.01 -6.18 5.91
C SER A 75 -8.68 -4.95 5.06
N ILE A 76 -8.77 -3.76 5.66
CA ILE A 76 -8.46 -2.50 4.96
C ILE A 76 -6.97 -2.34 4.66
N ASN A 77 -6.10 -2.89 5.52
CA ASN A 77 -4.67 -2.91 5.25
C ASN A 77 -4.33 -3.70 3.97
N GLY A 78 -5.20 -4.63 3.54
CA GLY A 78 -5.09 -5.35 2.26
C GLY A 78 -5.05 -4.45 1.03
N PHE A 79 -5.49 -3.19 1.11
CA PHE A 79 -5.37 -2.23 0.01
C PHE A 79 -3.90 -1.87 -0.31
N ILE A 80 -2.96 -2.08 0.62
CA ILE A 80 -1.53 -1.80 0.42
C ILE A 80 -0.96 -2.65 -0.73
N TYR A 81 -1.40 -3.90 -0.90
CA TYR A 81 -0.87 -4.78 -1.94
C TYR A 81 -1.17 -4.26 -3.36
N SER A 82 -2.30 -3.57 -3.56
CA SER A 82 -2.66 -2.96 -4.84
C SER A 82 -1.91 -1.63 -5.11
N GLY A 83 -1.44 -0.96 -4.05
CA GLY A 83 -0.66 0.26 -4.14
C GLY A 83 0.83 -0.02 -4.30
N PHE A 84 1.48 -0.47 -3.24
CA PHE A 84 2.94 -0.47 -3.10
C PHE A 84 3.66 -1.51 -3.97
N ASN A 85 3.13 -2.73 -4.08
CA ASN A 85 3.79 -3.77 -4.89
C ASN A 85 3.80 -3.44 -6.39
N VAL A 86 2.72 -2.83 -6.87
CA VAL A 86 2.57 -2.50 -8.30
C VAL A 86 3.42 -1.28 -8.67
N VAL A 87 3.63 -0.34 -7.73
CA VAL A 87 4.47 0.85 -7.96
C VAL A 87 5.89 0.51 -8.39
N HIS A 88 6.52 -0.55 -7.86
CA HIS A 88 7.87 -0.93 -8.28
C HIS A 88 7.94 -1.37 -9.74
N VAL A 89 6.92 -2.11 -10.20
CA VAL A 89 6.80 -2.57 -11.59
C VAL A 89 6.44 -1.41 -12.51
N ASP A 90 5.52 -0.54 -12.06
CA ASP A 90 5.10 0.66 -12.79
C ASP A 90 6.28 1.65 -12.99
N MET A 91 7.15 1.78 -11.98
CA MET A 91 8.27 2.73 -11.97
C MET A 91 9.51 2.27 -12.74
N SER A 92 9.83 0.96 -12.70
CA SER A 92 11.01 0.40 -13.36
C SER A 92 10.85 -1.10 -13.63
N PRO A 93 10.28 -1.51 -14.78
CA PRO A 93 10.01 -2.91 -15.07
C PRO A 93 11.29 -3.78 -15.16
N GLU A 94 12.41 -3.22 -15.61
CA GLU A 94 13.69 -3.94 -15.73
C GLU A 94 14.40 -4.15 -14.38
N PHE A 95 14.26 -3.19 -13.45
CA PHE A 95 14.90 -3.26 -12.12
C PHE A 95 13.92 -3.59 -10.99
N ALA A 96 12.66 -3.89 -11.30
CA ALA A 96 11.58 -4.13 -10.35
C ALA A 96 11.95 -5.18 -9.29
N GLY A 97 12.55 -6.31 -9.71
CA GLY A 97 12.95 -7.37 -8.79
C GLY A 97 14.02 -6.95 -7.78
N THR A 98 15.00 -6.13 -8.22
CA THR A 98 16.05 -5.63 -7.33
C THR A 98 15.51 -4.59 -6.36
N LEU A 99 14.69 -3.65 -6.84
CA LEU A 99 14.04 -2.64 -6.01
C LEU A 99 13.09 -3.25 -4.98
N MET A 100 12.31 -4.25 -5.40
CA MET A 100 11.43 -5.01 -4.51
C MET A 100 12.24 -5.77 -3.46
N GLY A 101 13.36 -6.38 -3.84
CA GLY A 101 14.27 -7.06 -2.91
C GLY A 101 14.84 -6.11 -1.85
N ILE A 102 15.40 -4.97 -2.27
CA ILE A 102 15.93 -3.94 -1.36
C ILE A 102 14.83 -3.45 -0.41
N THR A 103 13.64 -3.15 -0.94
CA THR A 103 12.57 -2.62 -0.11
C THR A 103 12.03 -3.67 0.86
N ASN A 104 11.97 -4.94 0.46
CA ASN A 104 11.62 -6.03 1.35
C ASN A 104 12.67 -6.20 2.47
N CYS A 105 13.97 -6.11 2.16
CA CYS A 105 15.01 -6.11 3.19
C CYS A 105 14.82 -4.98 4.22
N ILE A 106 14.54 -3.76 3.77
CA ILE A 106 14.27 -2.63 4.66
C ILE A 106 12.97 -2.86 5.46
N ALA A 107 11.93 -3.41 4.84
CA ALA A 107 10.65 -3.71 5.48
C ALA A 107 10.75 -4.79 6.58
N ASN A 108 11.75 -5.68 6.50
CA ASN A 108 11.98 -6.69 7.54
C ASN A 108 12.62 -6.10 8.81
N LEU A 109 13.28 -4.94 8.75
CA LEU A 109 13.90 -4.32 9.93
C LEU A 109 12.86 -3.94 11.00
N PRO A 110 11.76 -3.23 10.69
CA PRO A 110 10.66 -3.03 11.64
C PRO A 110 10.08 -4.33 12.18
N GLY A 111 9.99 -5.38 11.35
CA GLY A 111 9.51 -6.70 11.77
C GLY A 111 10.35 -7.35 12.87
N PHE A 112 11.67 -7.10 12.85
CA PHE A 112 12.58 -7.52 13.90
C PHE A 112 12.52 -6.63 15.16
N LEU A 113 12.37 -5.32 14.98
CA LEU A 113 12.35 -4.35 16.08
C LEU A 113 11.02 -4.34 16.85
N ALA A 114 9.90 -4.62 16.18
CA ALA A 114 8.57 -4.52 16.77
C ALA A 114 8.36 -5.43 18.00
N PRO A 115 8.75 -6.73 18.00
CA PRO A 115 8.65 -7.57 19.19
C PRO A 115 9.51 -7.07 20.35
N SER A 116 10.69 -6.50 20.06
CA SER A 116 11.58 -5.95 21.09
C SER A 116 10.95 -4.72 21.76
N PHE A 117 10.35 -3.83 20.98
CA PHE A 117 9.63 -2.66 21.48
C PHE A 117 8.40 -3.03 22.31
N VAL A 118 7.58 -3.95 21.81
CA VAL A 118 6.41 -4.48 22.54
C VAL A 118 6.85 -5.15 23.85
N GLY A 119 7.94 -5.93 23.80
CA GLY A 119 8.52 -6.55 24.97
C GLY A 119 8.89 -5.53 26.04
N TRP A 120 9.55 -4.43 25.67
CA TRP A 120 9.92 -3.37 26.59
C TRP A 120 8.73 -2.69 27.26
N ILE A 121 7.66 -2.38 26.50
CA ILE A 121 6.45 -1.74 27.07
C ILE A 121 5.70 -2.66 28.04
N VAL A 122 5.74 -3.97 27.81
CA VAL A 122 4.97 -4.95 28.60
C VAL A 122 5.78 -5.51 29.78
N GLN A 123 7.04 -5.07 29.97
CA GLN A 123 7.89 -5.51 31.10
C GLN A 123 7.24 -5.29 32.47
N ASP A 124 6.52 -4.18 32.64
CA ASP A 124 5.83 -3.84 33.89
C ASP A 124 4.46 -4.55 34.06
N GLY A 125 4.10 -5.43 33.12
CA GLY A 125 2.91 -6.29 33.17
C GLY A 125 1.96 -6.13 31.98
N HIS A 126 1.13 -7.15 31.75
CA HIS A 126 0.12 -7.18 30.69
C HIS A 126 -1.15 -6.38 31.05
N THR A 127 -1.00 -5.10 31.36
CA THR A 127 -2.14 -4.22 31.69
C THR A 127 -2.75 -3.60 30.43
N LEU A 128 -4.03 -3.24 30.50
CA LEU A 128 -4.73 -2.53 29.42
C LEU A 128 -4.03 -1.24 29.02
N ASN A 129 -3.41 -0.54 29.98
CA ASN A 129 -2.70 0.72 29.75
C ASN A 129 -1.43 0.52 28.89
N ASN A 130 -0.68 -0.55 29.14
CA ASN A 130 0.52 -0.89 28.38
C ASN A 130 0.17 -1.28 26.95
N TRP A 131 -0.88 -2.10 26.76
CA TRP A 131 -1.39 -2.42 25.43
C TRP A 131 -1.98 -1.21 24.70
N GLY A 132 -2.68 -0.32 25.41
CA GLY A 132 -3.17 0.95 24.85
C GLY A 132 -2.04 1.81 24.28
N THR A 133 -0.90 1.87 24.97
CA THR A 133 0.30 2.57 24.50
C THR A 133 0.83 1.97 23.19
N ILE A 134 0.82 0.63 23.06
CA ILE A 134 1.21 -0.06 21.83
C ILE A 134 0.26 0.27 20.67
N PHE A 135 -1.06 0.27 20.90
CA PHE A 135 -2.03 0.59 19.86
C PHE A 135 -1.98 2.07 19.44
N ILE A 136 -1.77 3.00 20.38
CA ILE A 136 -1.60 4.43 20.06
C ILE A 136 -0.32 4.64 19.23
N THR A 137 0.80 4.08 19.67
CA THR A 137 2.08 4.20 18.93
C THR A 137 1.96 3.59 17.53
N THR A 138 1.31 2.43 17.39
CA THR A 138 1.01 1.80 16.11
C THR A 138 0.17 2.71 15.22
N SER A 139 -0.89 3.32 15.75
CA SER A 139 -1.75 4.25 15.00
C SER A 139 -0.95 5.46 14.50
N VAL A 140 -0.12 6.07 15.36
CA VAL A 140 0.76 7.19 14.98
C VAL A 140 1.72 6.78 13.85
N ILE A 141 2.31 5.59 13.93
CA ILE A 141 3.19 5.06 12.87
C ILE A 141 2.43 4.93 11.55
N PHE A 142 1.18 4.45 11.55
CA PHE A 142 0.36 4.37 10.35
C PHE A 142 0.10 5.76 9.74
N PHE A 143 -0.27 6.76 10.54
CA PHE A 143 -0.49 8.14 10.08
C PHE A 143 0.78 8.77 9.50
N VAL A 144 1.91 8.65 10.21
CA VAL A 144 3.20 9.20 9.77
C VAL A 144 3.67 8.50 8.50
N SER A 145 3.61 7.17 8.44
CA SER A 145 4.00 6.40 7.25
C SER A 145 3.13 6.74 6.04
N GLY A 146 1.81 6.85 6.22
CA GLY A 146 0.90 7.28 5.17
C GLY A 146 1.16 8.71 4.68
N THR A 147 1.53 9.61 5.59
CA THR A 147 1.89 11.00 5.25
C THR A 147 3.18 11.06 4.44
N VAL A 148 4.23 10.37 4.91
CA VAL A 148 5.53 10.28 4.20
C VAL A 148 5.32 9.66 2.82
N PHE A 149 4.55 8.58 2.71
CA PHE A 149 4.24 7.96 1.44
C PHE A 149 3.54 8.93 0.48
N ASN A 150 2.55 9.70 0.95
CA ASN A 150 1.85 10.66 0.11
C ASN A 150 2.73 11.79 -0.42
N LEU A 151 3.68 12.27 0.40
CA LEU A 151 4.59 13.34 0.03
C LEU A 151 5.63 12.87 -0.99
N PHE A 152 6.24 11.71 -0.78
CA PHE A 152 7.40 11.26 -1.56
C PHE A 152 7.11 10.26 -2.67
N CYS A 153 5.96 9.59 -2.66
CA CYS A 153 5.67 8.58 -3.68
C CYS A 153 5.53 9.21 -5.07
N THR A 154 6.18 8.58 -6.06
CA THR A 154 5.86 8.76 -7.48
C THR A 154 5.76 7.38 -8.13
N ALA A 155 4.83 7.21 -9.06
CA ALA A 155 4.66 5.98 -9.83
C ALA A 155 4.89 6.21 -11.33
N ASP A 156 5.53 7.33 -11.68
CA ASP A 156 5.87 7.64 -13.06
C ASP A 156 7.11 6.84 -13.50
N LEU A 157 7.11 6.37 -14.75
CA LEU A 157 8.20 5.61 -15.35
C LEU A 157 9.51 6.40 -15.23
N GLN A 158 10.51 5.82 -14.58
CA GLN A 158 11.78 6.49 -14.39
C GLN A 158 12.64 6.42 -15.66
N PRO A 159 13.40 7.49 -15.99
CA PRO A 159 14.19 7.55 -17.22
C PRO A 159 15.31 6.50 -17.28
N TRP A 160 15.76 5.99 -16.14
CA TRP A 160 16.75 4.92 -16.02
C TRP A 160 16.13 3.51 -15.98
N GLY A 161 14.79 3.41 -15.92
CA GLY A 161 14.05 2.14 -15.89
C GLY A 161 13.83 1.51 -17.26
N THR A 162 14.36 2.12 -18.33
CA THR A 162 14.45 1.53 -19.66
C THR A 162 15.85 1.79 -20.18
N ASN A 163 16.72 0.79 -20.14
CA ASN A 163 17.81 0.79 -21.10
C ASN A 163 17.15 0.62 -22.47
N SER A 164 17.19 1.67 -23.28
CA SER A 164 16.95 1.53 -24.71
C SER A 164 18.03 0.59 -25.26
N GLN A 165 17.80 -0.73 -25.22
CA GLN A 165 18.21 -1.53 -26.35
C GLN A 165 17.32 -1.04 -27.49
N PRO A 166 17.87 -0.41 -28.54
CA PRO A 166 17.08 -0.21 -29.75
C PRO A 166 16.70 -1.61 -30.22
N SER A 167 15.48 -2.04 -29.92
CA SER A 167 14.91 -3.22 -30.54
C SER A 167 14.84 -2.90 -32.03
N ASN A 168 15.70 -3.53 -32.82
CA ASN A 168 15.67 -3.51 -34.29
C ASN A 168 14.40 -4.19 -34.85
N ASP A 169 13.31 -4.23 -34.10
CA ASP A 169 12.02 -4.75 -34.50
C ASP A 169 11.07 -3.58 -34.84
N PRO A 170 10.78 -3.34 -36.13
CA PRO A 170 9.98 -2.22 -36.61
C PRO A 170 8.55 -2.17 -36.04
N SER A 171 8.04 -3.28 -35.48
CA SER A 171 6.67 -3.40 -34.99
C SER A 171 6.39 -2.57 -33.71
N THR A 172 7.39 -2.42 -32.82
CA THR A 172 7.25 -1.71 -31.54
C THR A 172 7.31 -0.18 -31.67
N VAL A 173 7.97 0.33 -32.70
CA VAL A 173 8.07 1.77 -32.99
C VAL A 173 6.75 2.33 -33.51
N VAL A 174 6.00 1.53 -34.29
CA VAL A 174 4.70 1.92 -34.87
C VAL A 174 3.63 2.06 -33.78
N GLU A 175 3.66 1.20 -32.77
CA GLU A 175 2.71 1.25 -31.66
C GLU A 175 2.99 2.42 -30.70
N ARG A 176 4.28 2.73 -30.46
CA ARG A 176 4.69 3.90 -29.66
C ARG A 176 4.34 5.23 -30.34
N LYS A 177 4.41 5.32 -31.68
CA LYS A 177 4.05 6.54 -32.43
C LYS A 177 2.55 6.80 -32.46
N LYS A 178 1.71 5.75 -32.51
CA LYS A 178 0.24 5.90 -32.44
C LYS A 178 -0.21 6.50 -31.10
N THR A 179 0.31 5.98 -29.99
CA THR A 179 -0.05 6.46 -28.65
C THR A 179 0.39 7.91 -28.37
N THR A 180 1.54 8.34 -28.91
CA THR A 180 2.01 9.73 -28.76
C THR A 180 1.30 10.71 -29.71
N THR A 181 0.86 10.27 -30.89
CA THR A 181 0.16 11.16 -31.82
C THR A 181 -1.30 11.37 -31.39
N GLU A 182 -1.98 10.33 -30.88
CA GLU A 182 -3.34 10.43 -30.35
C GLU A 182 -3.44 11.27 -29.06
N SER A 183 -2.35 11.40 -28.30
CA SER A 183 -2.34 12.26 -27.10
C SER A 183 -2.17 13.74 -27.43
N HIS A 184 -1.44 14.09 -28.49
CA HIS A 184 -1.28 15.48 -28.92
C HIS A 184 -2.42 15.99 -29.82
N GLU A 185 -3.11 15.11 -30.55
CA GLU A 185 -4.24 15.53 -31.41
C GLU A 185 -5.51 15.85 -30.60
N ASN A 186 -5.67 15.25 -29.41
CA ASN A 186 -6.81 15.51 -28.53
C ASN A 186 -6.64 16.76 -27.64
N GLU A 187 -5.42 17.30 -27.48
CA GLU A 187 -5.20 18.58 -26.78
C GLU A 187 -5.37 19.80 -27.73
N GLY A 188 -5.44 19.60 -29.04
CA GLY A 188 -5.54 20.66 -30.04
C GLY A 188 -6.97 21.04 -30.47
N PHE A 189 -8.01 20.38 -29.95
CA PHE A 189 -9.40 20.56 -30.42
C PHE A 189 -10.37 21.17 -29.39
N GLU A 190 -9.90 21.56 -28.20
CA GLU A 190 -10.74 22.23 -27.18
C GLU A 190 -10.29 23.66 -26.82
N LEU A 191 -10.11 24.50 -27.84
CA LEU A 191 -10.19 25.97 -27.73
C LEU A 191 -11.04 26.56 -28.86
#